data_AF-A0A2A2QV72-F1
#
_entry.id   AF-A0A2A2QV72-F1
#
_cell.length_a   1.000
_cell.length_b   1.000
_cell.length_c   1.000
_cell.angle_alpha   90.00
_cell.angle_beta   90.00
_cell.angle_gamma   90.00
#
_symmetry.space_group_name_H-M   'P 1'
#
loop_
_entity.id
_entity.type
_entity.pdbx_description
1 polymer ?
#
loop_
_entity_poly.entity_id
_entity_poly.type
_entity_poly.pdbx_seq_one_letter_code
_entity_poly.pdbx_strand_id
1 'polypeptide(L)'
;MFVSIAMPESTPFFQVALNLPHAGRVARRILLLISDLPRTKHVSFDGVVAAATKLEGMLVPYLELEDNPPALIAARVRQEAATLGRKLVDEIETAGVGHDRLGQCVRNLFECLELGREGAAISLRAGEDPKSFQRPF
;
A
#
# COMPACT_ATOMS: atom_id res chain seq x y z
N MET A 1 -11.21 -11.67 -23.57
CA MET A 1 -10.26 -12.76 -23.25
C MET A 1 -9.44 -12.27 -22.07
N PHE A 2 -9.84 -12.60 -20.84
CA PHE A 2 -9.12 -12.17 -19.64
C PHE A 2 -7.96 -13.14 -19.43
N VAL A 3 -6.74 -12.64 -19.55
CA VAL A 3 -5.54 -13.40 -19.15
C VAL A 3 -5.56 -13.43 -17.63
N SER A 4 -5.99 -14.57 -17.07
CA SER A 4 -5.79 -14.85 -15.65
C SER A 4 -4.29 -15.03 -15.45
N ILE A 5 -3.63 -13.98 -14.95
CA ILE A 5 -2.24 -14.09 -14.52
C ILE A 5 -2.28 -14.97 -13.27
N ALA A 6 -1.94 -16.24 -13.44
CA ALA A 6 -1.66 -17.13 -12.33
C ALA A 6 -0.59 -16.46 -11.45
N MET A 7 -0.97 -16.12 -10.22
CA MET A 7 -0.05 -15.57 -9.23
C MET A 7 1.07 -16.59 -9.01
N PRO A 8 2.35 -16.27 -9.26
CA PRO A 8 3.43 -17.21 -9.00
C PRO A 8 3.46 -17.50 -7.49
N GLU A 9 3.26 -18.77 -7.16
CA GLU A 9 3.18 -19.35 -5.81
C GLU A 9 4.46 -19.08 -4.96
N SER A 10 5.50 -18.50 -5.56
CA SER A 10 6.84 -18.32 -5.03
C SER A 10 7.33 -16.88 -4.94
N THR A 11 6.47 -15.85 -4.96
CA THR A 11 6.96 -14.45 -4.79
C THR A 11 7.54 -14.28 -3.39
N PRO A 12 8.85 -14.01 -3.22
CA PRO A 12 9.44 -13.80 -1.90
C PRO A 12 8.85 -12.55 -1.24
N PHE A 13 8.78 -12.52 0.09
CA PHE A 13 8.29 -11.37 0.86
C PHE A 13 8.97 -11.28 2.23
N PHE A 14 8.99 -10.09 2.83
CA PHE A 14 9.44 -9.94 4.21
C PHE A 14 8.31 -10.29 5.19
N GLN A 15 8.63 -11.12 6.18
CA GLN A 15 7.76 -11.34 7.34
C GLN A 15 8.17 -10.37 8.45
N VAL A 16 7.37 -9.32 8.64
CA VAL A 16 7.59 -8.30 9.66
C VAL A 16 6.43 -8.35 10.65
N ALA A 17 6.72 -8.16 11.94
CA ALA A 17 5.68 -8.00 12.95
C ALA A 17 4.84 -6.75 12.68
N LEU A 18 3.57 -6.76 13.11
CA LEU A 18 2.66 -5.62 12.95
C LEU A 18 3.30 -4.33 13.49
N ASN A 19 3.35 -3.29 12.66
CA ASN A 19 3.96 -2.00 12.96
C ASN A 19 3.09 -0.86 12.41
N LEU A 20 2.04 -0.51 13.14
CA LEU A 20 1.13 0.57 12.77
C LEU A 20 1.78 1.96 12.72
N PRO A 21 2.72 2.32 13.62
CA PRO A 21 3.46 3.57 13.50
C PRO A 21 4.22 3.67 12.17
N HIS A 22 4.87 2.59 11.74
CA HIS A 22 5.57 2.59 10.46
C HIS A 22 4.59 2.57 9.28
N ALA A 23 3.48 1.83 9.37
CA ALA A 23 2.41 1.88 8.38
C ALA A 23 1.90 3.31 8.17
N GLY A 24 1.75 4.11 9.23
CA GLY A 24 1.38 5.53 9.15
C GLY A 24 2.41 6.38 8.39
N ARG A 25 3.72 6.17 8.63
CA ARG A 25 4.79 6.83 7.83
C ARG A 25 4.69 6.48 6.35
N VAL A 26 4.42 5.21 6.04
CA VAL A 26 4.29 4.74 4.66
C VAL A 26 3.03 5.32 4.01
N ALA A 27 1.89 5.34 4.70
CA ALA A 27 0.65 5.93 4.20
C ALA A 27 0.82 7.42 3.88
N ARG A 28 1.52 8.18 4.73
CA ARG A 28 1.86 9.59 4.45
C ARG A 28 2.75 9.73 3.21
N ARG A 29 3.75 8.86 3.05
CA ARG A 29 4.61 8.87 1.86
C ARG A 29 3.82 8.57 0.58
N ILE A 30 2.89 7.62 0.64
CA ILE A 30 1.98 7.29 -0.47
C ILE A 30 1.18 8.54 -0.87
N LEU A 31 0.57 9.23 0.09
CA LEU A 31 -0.22 10.43 -0.17
C LEU A 31 0.62 11.55 -0.80
N LEU A 32 1.85 11.76 -0.34
CA LEU A 32 2.78 12.72 -0.93
C LEU A 32 3.10 12.37 -2.40
N LEU A 33 3.43 11.12 -2.70
CA LEU A 33 3.71 10.68 -4.08
C LEU A 33 2.52 10.88 -5.01
N ILE A 34 1.31 10.58 -4.53
CA ILE A 34 0.06 10.79 -5.30
C ILE A 34 -0.20 12.29 -5.51
N SER A 35 0.10 13.12 -4.52
CA SER A 35 -0.11 14.57 -4.60
C SER A 35 0.84 15.25 -5.59
N ASP A 36 2.02 14.68 -5.80
CA ASP A 36 3.03 15.14 -6.76
C ASP A 36 2.78 14.66 -8.21
N LEU A 37 1.74 13.85 -8.44
CA LEU A 37 1.40 13.38 -9.79
C LEU A 37 1.01 14.57 -10.71
N PRO A 38 1.51 14.60 -11.96
CA PRO A 38 1.19 15.68 -12.88
C PRO A 38 -0.31 15.70 -13.20
N ARG A 39 -0.97 16.81 -12.89
CA ARG A 39 -2.39 17.03 -13.25
C ARG A 39 -2.50 17.21 -14.76
N THR A 40 -2.92 16.18 -15.47
CA THR A 40 -3.29 16.30 -16.89
C THR A 40 -4.80 16.55 -17.01
N LYS A 41 -5.24 17.32 -18.01
CA LYS A 41 -6.66 17.71 -18.18
C LYS A 41 -7.63 16.54 -18.40
N HIS A 42 -7.15 15.32 -18.60
CA HIS A 42 -7.94 14.19 -19.08
C HIS A 42 -7.98 12.98 -18.14
N VAL A 43 -7.26 13.01 -17.01
CA VAL A 43 -7.24 11.91 -16.05
C VAL A 43 -7.58 12.45 -14.67
N SER A 44 -8.75 12.07 -14.14
CA SER A 44 -9.06 12.28 -12.72
C SER A 44 -8.47 11.12 -11.91
N PHE A 45 -7.79 11.46 -10.84
CA PHE A 45 -7.29 10.53 -9.83
C PHE A 45 -7.87 10.85 -8.44
N ASP A 46 -9.07 11.44 -8.42
CA ASP A 46 -9.75 11.82 -7.18
C ASP A 46 -10.04 10.60 -6.29
N GLY A 47 -10.35 9.45 -6.89
CA GLY A 47 -10.51 8.17 -6.18
C GLY A 47 -9.22 7.72 -5.48
N VAL A 48 -8.08 7.85 -6.15
CA VAL A 48 -6.74 7.54 -5.62
C VAL A 48 -6.40 8.47 -4.44
N VAL A 49 -6.62 9.77 -4.60
CA VAL A 49 -6.38 10.78 -3.55
C VAL A 49 -7.29 10.53 -2.34
N ALA A 50 -8.58 10.27 -2.57
CA ALA A 50 -9.54 9.99 -1.51
C ALA A 50 -9.17 8.72 -0.72
N ALA A 51 -8.79 7.64 -1.42
CA ALA A 51 -8.35 6.40 -0.78
C ALA A 51 -7.08 6.59 0.05
N ALA A 52 -6.07 7.27 -0.50
CA ALA A 52 -4.81 7.56 0.20
C ALA A 52 -5.02 8.46 1.42
N THR A 53 -5.85 9.50 1.29
CA THR A 53 -6.19 10.42 2.40
C THR A 53 -6.90 9.68 3.53
N LYS A 54 -7.87 8.82 3.19
CA LYS A 54 -8.58 8.01 4.19
C LYS A 54 -7.66 7.02 4.91
N LEU A 55 -6.73 6.40 4.18
CA LEU A 55 -5.74 5.49 4.75
C LEU A 55 -4.77 6.24 5.68
N GLU A 56 -4.24 7.40 5.26
CA GLU A 56 -3.34 8.22 6.09
C GLU A 56 -4.03 8.70 7.36
N GLY A 57 -5.24 9.28 7.23
CA GLY A 57 -6.00 9.77 8.39
C GLY A 57 -6.38 8.66 9.37
N MET A 58 -6.53 7.43 8.91
CA MET A 58 -6.74 6.28 9.79
C MET A 58 -5.47 5.90 10.58
N LEU A 59 -4.30 6.00 9.95
CA LEU A 59 -3.03 5.54 10.52
C LEU A 59 -2.24 6.63 11.25
N VAL A 60 -2.57 7.92 11.02
CA VAL A 60 -1.87 9.05 11.65
C VAL A 60 -1.85 9.02 13.18
N PRO A 61 -2.90 8.55 13.90
CA PRO A 61 -2.84 8.50 15.36
C PRO A 61 -1.75 7.56 15.87
N TYR A 62 -1.50 6.44 15.17
CA TYR A 62 -0.47 5.46 15.57
C TYR A 62 0.93 5.93 15.17
N LEU A 63 1.04 6.73 14.11
CA LEU A 63 2.29 7.42 13.79
C LEU A 63 2.71 8.35 14.93
N GLU A 64 1.77 9.17 15.43
CA GLU A 64 2.04 10.16 16.48
C GLU A 64 2.31 9.54 17.85
N LEU A 65 1.65 8.42 18.16
CA LEU A 65 1.87 7.68 19.41
C LEU A 65 3.17 6.86 19.41
N GLU A 66 3.77 6.62 18.24
CA GLU A 66 4.96 5.78 18.03
C GLU A 66 4.86 4.34 18.58
N ASP A 67 3.67 3.89 18.96
CA ASP A 67 3.41 2.56 19.48
C ASP A 67 2.16 1.94 18.88
N ASN A 68 2.12 0.61 18.85
CA ASN A 68 0.91 -0.12 18.53
C ASN A 68 -0.09 0.01 19.70
N PRO A 69 -1.39 0.13 19.42
CA PRO A 69 -2.40 0.01 20.46
C PRO A 69 -2.46 -1.44 20.97
N PRO A 70 -3.23 -1.71 22.06
CA PRO A 70 -3.46 -3.07 22.53
C PRO A 70 -3.88 -4.04 21.42
N ALA A 71 -3.45 -5.30 21.52
CA ALA A 71 -3.50 -6.29 20.44
C ALA A 71 -4.86 -6.41 19.73
N LEU A 72 -5.98 -6.38 20.46
CA LEU A 72 -7.32 -6.44 19.90
C LEU A 72 -7.63 -5.24 18.98
N ILE A 73 -7.24 -4.04 19.40
CA ILE A 73 -7.38 -2.81 18.62
C ILE A 73 -6.43 -2.85 17.43
N ALA A 74 -5.18 -3.28 17.65
CA ALA A 74 -4.17 -3.37 16.60
C ALA A 74 -4.60 -4.32 15.47
N ALA A 75 -5.18 -5.48 15.82
CA ALA A 75 -5.72 -6.44 14.86
C ALA A 75 -6.88 -5.85 14.02
N ARG A 76 -7.79 -5.11 14.66
CA ARG A 76 -8.89 -4.43 13.97
C ARG A 76 -8.37 -3.35 13.01
N VAL A 77 -7.46 -2.51 13.48
CA VAL A 77 -6.83 -1.45 12.67
C VAL A 77 -6.08 -2.05 11.49
N ARG A 78 -5.33 -3.12 11.71
CA ARG A 78 -4.65 -3.86 10.63
C ARG A 78 -5.64 -4.28 9.53
N GLN A 79 -6.76 -4.88 9.90
CA GLN A 79 -7.75 -5.37 8.93
C GLN A 79 -8.41 -4.22 8.14
N GLU A 80 -8.79 -3.15 8.83
CA GLU A 80 -9.40 -1.97 8.22
C GLU A 80 -8.39 -1.24 7.30
N ALA A 81 -7.13 -1.07 7.74
CA ALA A 81 -6.06 -0.48 6.94
C ALA A 81 -5.72 -1.34 5.71
N ALA A 82 -5.68 -2.67 5.85
CA ALA A 82 -5.47 -3.57 4.71
C ALA A 82 -6.61 -3.46 3.69
N THR A 83 -7.86 -3.32 4.16
CA THR A 83 -9.03 -3.11 3.29
C THR A 83 -8.92 -1.81 2.51
N LEU A 84 -8.53 -0.72 3.16
CA LEU A 84 -8.27 0.56 2.50
C LEU A 84 -7.07 0.49 1.54
N GLY A 85 -6.01 -0.24 1.91
CA GLY A 85 -4.84 -0.46 1.08
C GLY A 85 -5.18 -1.21 -0.22
N ARG A 86 -6.01 -2.26 -0.14
CA ARG A 86 -6.50 -2.97 -1.35
C ARG A 86 -7.30 -2.03 -2.24
N LYS A 87 -8.24 -1.27 -1.66
CA LYS A 87 -9.02 -0.28 -2.41
C LYS A 87 -8.11 0.75 -3.09
N LEU A 88 -7.10 1.24 -2.38
CA LEU A 88 -6.12 2.17 -2.96
C LEU A 88 -5.43 1.56 -4.18
N VAL A 89 -5.01 0.29 -4.12
CA VAL A 89 -4.40 -0.41 -5.27
C VAL A 89 -5.38 -0.50 -6.44
N ASP A 90 -6.65 -0.82 -6.19
CA ASP A 90 -7.68 -0.88 -7.24
C ASP A 90 -7.86 0.49 -7.92
N GLU A 91 -7.86 1.59 -7.16
CA GLU A 91 -7.93 2.95 -7.70
C GLU A 91 -6.67 3.32 -8.49
N ILE A 92 -5.47 2.96 -8.01
CA ILE A 92 -4.19 3.22 -8.70
C ILE A 92 -4.15 2.50 -10.05
N GLU A 93 -4.55 1.23 -10.07
CA GLU A 93 -4.59 0.41 -11.28
C GLU A 93 -5.62 0.95 -12.27
N THR A 94 -6.83 1.28 -11.79
CA THR A 94 -7.91 1.85 -12.62
C THR A 94 -7.51 3.19 -13.23
N ALA A 95 -6.84 4.05 -12.47
CA ALA A 95 -6.39 5.36 -12.96
C ALA A 95 -5.13 5.27 -13.84
N GLY A 96 -4.43 4.14 -13.86
CA GLY A 96 -3.19 3.96 -14.63
C GLY A 96 -2.03 4.83 -14.16
N VAL A 97 -1.99 5.17 -12.86
CA VAL A 97 -0.98 6.08 -12.27
C VAL A 97 0.10 5.37 -11.47
N GLY A 98 0.09 4.04 -11.46
CA GLY A 98 1.09 3.21 -10.79
C GLY A 98 2.49 3.43 -11.33
N HIS A 99 3.49 3.40 -10.43
CA HIS A 99 4.90 3.47 -10.78
C HIS A 99 5.75 2.83 -9.67
N ASP A 100 7.02 2.56 -9.97
CA ASP A 100 7.87 1.71 -9.12
C ASP A 100 7.89 2.12 -7.64
N ARG A 101 8.20 3.39 -7.37
CA ARG A 101 8.23 3.93 -5.99
C ARG A 101 6.88 3.88 -5.27
N LEU A 102 5.76 4.00 -5.98
CA LEU A 102 4.42 3.89 -5.39
C LEU A 102 4.13 2.42 -5.05
N GLY A 103 4.44 1.50 -5.96
CA GLY A 103 4.36 0.07 -5.71
C GLY A 103 5.23 -0.40 -4.53
N GLN A 104 6.46 0.07 -4.42
CA GLN A 104 7.32 -0.18 -3.24
C GLN A 104 6.66 0.28 -1.95
N CYS A 105 6.04 1.47 -1.94
CA CYS A 105 5.33 1.95 -0.75
C CYS A 105 4.10 1.07 -0.42
N VAL A 106 3.36 0.60 -1.43
CA VAL A 106 2.26 -0.35 -1.22
C VAL A 106 2.77 -1.66 -0.61
N ARG A 107 3.87 -2.22 -1.12
CA ARG A 107 4.47 -3.43 -0.53
C ARG A 107 4.84 -3.20 0.94
N ASN A 108 5.59 -2.13 1.22
CA ASN A 108 6.04 -1.79 2.57
C ASN A 108 4.86 -1.59 3.54
N LEU A 109 3.76 -1.00 3.07
CA LEU A 109 2.54 -0.84 3.85
C LEU A 109 2.03 -2.22 4.31
N PHE A 110 1.88 -3.16 3.38
CA PHE A 110 1.35 -4.49 3.70
C PHE A 110 2.34 -5.31 4.52
N GLU A 111 3.64 -5.17 4.33
CA GLU A 111 4.65 -5.75 5.22
C GLU A 111 4.49 -5.23 6.65
N CYS A 112 4.31 -3.92 6.85
CA CYS A 112 4.04 -3.31 8.16
C CYS A 112 2.72 -3.81 8.78
N LEU A 113 1.76 -4.21 7.95
CA LEU A 113 0.49 -4.80 8.38
C LEU A 113 0.59 -6.31 8.60
N GLU A 114 1.80 -6.91 8.62
CA GLU A 114 2.01 -8.36 8.75
C GLU A 114 1.31 -9.15 7.61
N LEU A 115 1.26 -8.57 6.41
CA LEU A 115 0.63 -9.11 5.21
C LEU A 115 1.62 -9.14 4.03
N GLY A 116 2.90 -9.39 4.32
CA GLY A 116 3.99 -9.29 3.33
C GLY A 116 3.76 -10.09 2.04
N ARG A 117 3.23 -11.32 2.15
CA ARG A 117 2.90 -12.16 0.97
C ARG A 117 1.92 -11.47 0.04
N GLU A 118 0.86 -10.92 0.61
CA GLU A 118 -0.15 -10.20 -0.15
C GLU A 118 0.45 -8.90 -0.73
N GLY A 119 1.20 -8.17 0.10
CA GLY A 119 1.90 -6.95 -0.29
C GLY A 119 2.78 -7.13 -1.51
N ALA A 120 3.56 -8.21 -1.56
CA ALA A 120 4.45 -8.53 -2.68
C ALA A 120 3.70 -8.84 -3.98
N ALA A 121 2.47 -9.35 -3.89
CA ALA A 121 1.63 -9.62 -5.07
C ALA A 121 0.94 -8.34 -5.56
N ILE A 122 0.29 -7.59 -4.67
CA ILE A 122 -0.53 -6.44 -5.06
C ILE A 122 0.32 -5.20 -5.41
N SER A 123 1.55 -5.09 -4.93
CA SER A 123 2.44 -3.98 -5.28
C SER A 123 2.78 -3.92 -6.76
N LEU A 124 2.79 -5.08 -7.44
CA LEU A 124 2.97 -5.16 -8.90
C LEU A 124 1.84 -4.46 -9.64
N ARG A 125 0.60 -4.59 -9.15
CA ARG A 125 -0.58 -3.87 -9.70
C ARG A 125 -0.48 -2.36 -9.48
N ALA A 126 0.19 -1.95 -8.39
CA ALA A 126 0.51 -0.54 -8.12
C ALA A 126 1.76 -0.04 -8.86
N GLY A 127 2.38 -0.87 -9.72
CA GLY A 127 3.47 -0.48 -10.61
C GLY A 127 4.89 -0.74 -10.10
N GLU A 128 5.08 -1.52 -9.02
CA GLU A 128 6.42 -1.94 -8.59
C GLU A 128 7.13 -2.74 -9.70
N ASP A 129 8.39 -2.43 -10.00
CA ASP A 129 9.21 -3.24 -10.88
C ASP A 129 9.48 -4.60 -10.21
N PRO A 130 9.15 -5.76 -10.83
CA PRO A 130 9.47 -7.08 -10.29
C PRO A 130 10.96 -7.29 -9.98
N LYS A 131 11.85 -6.52 -10.64
CA LYS A 131 13.31 -6.54 -10.47
C LYS A 131 13.82 -5.47 -9.51
N SER A 132 12.93 -4.76 -8.80
CA SER A 132 13.30 -3.79 -7.78
C SER A 132 14.28 -4.42 -6.78
N PHE A 133 15.46 -3.82 -6.59
CA PHE A 133 16.52 -4.33 -5.69
C PHE A 133 16.03 -4.52 -4.24
N GLN A 134 14.98 -3.80 -3.85
CA GLN A 134 14.39 -3.87 -2.52
C GLN A 134 13.44 -5.06 -2.35
N ARG A 135 13.17 -5.84 -3.41
CA ARG A 135 12.40 -7.08 -3.30
C ARG A 135 13.30 -8.19 -2.75
N PRO A 136 12.78 -9.04 -1.84
CA PRO A 136 13.50 -10.22 -1.40
C PRO A 136 13.69 -11.21 -2.56
N PHE A 137 14.78 -11.98 -2.49
CA PHE A 137 15.25 -12.93 -3.51
C PHE A 137 14.97 -14.38 -3.10
#